data_AF-A0A2S0KK09-F1
#
_entry.id   AF-A0A2S0KK09-F1
#
_cell.length_a   1.000
_cell.length_b   1.000
_cell.length_c   1.000
_cell.angle_alpha   90.00
_cell.angle_beta   90.00
_cell.angle_gamma   90.00
#
_symmetry.space_group_name_H-M   'P 1'
#
loop_
_entity.id
_entity.type
_entity.pdbx_description
1 polymer ?
#
loop_
_entity_poly.entity_id
_entity_poly.type
_entity_poly.pdbx_seq_one_letter_code
_entity_poly.pdbx_strand_id
1 'polypeptide(L)'
;MPTPSPAESTDTPARRHRPPTGDLVGNVVRGGLIGVAETIPGVSGGTVALITGIYGRLIGAAKHLTDVAKALLTRGDWRAELRKVDWWLLLSVGIGAVLVVVLIAGLMRSFVVDHTVAAYSLFMGMIAMSVLIPFLEIAHGSLRSRTMKIRAAALFVIGAAVAFTITSLPRAEFDSPPLPLVFVAAAIAVCALVLPGVSGSFFLLVMGLYTTTLAAVDERDVPYLVVFAAGAVVGLVSFVRLLEWALENHHTTVMVTAAGLLLGSTRALWPWQETDAEGEPNGRVLPVGDDWPMALGLFVLGVVVVGVVAFVQRRWYAADAAATALEKRRELLERD
;
A
#
# COMPACT_ATOMS: atom_id res chain seq x y z
N MET A 1 46.32 16.30 39.14
CA MET A 1 45.78 15.89 37.81
C MET A 1 46.76 16.35 36.74
N PRO A 2 46.97 15.56 35.68
CA PRO A 2 46.07 15.66 34.53
C PRO A 2 45.34 14.34 34.26
N THR A 3 44.08 14.50 33.89
CA THR A 3 43.12 13.50 33.41
C THR A 3 43.59 12.84 32.12
N PRO A 4 43.33 11.53 31.88
CA PRO A 4 43.39 11.01 30.53
C PRO A 4 42.28 11.68 29.69
N SER A 5 42.68 12.24 28.56
CA SER A 5 41.78 12.77 27.52
C SER A 5 40.85 11.64 27.04
N PRO A 6 39.53 11.86 26.92
CA PRO A 6 38.67 10.91 26.22
C PRO A 6 39.05 10.96 24.74
N ALA A 7 39.74 9.93 24.27
CA ALA A 7 39.96 9.74 22.85
C ALA A 7 38.59 9.63 22.17
N GLU A 8 38.30 10.67 21.39
CA GLU A 8 37.26 10.80 20.39
C GLU A 8 36.69 9.44 19.96
N SER A 9 35.42 9.22 20.29
CA SER A 9 34.58 8.32 19.51
C SER A 9 34.66 8.80 18.07
N THR A 10 35.39 8.07 17.23
CA THR A 10 35.37 8.25 15.78
C THR A 10 33.99 7.86 15.29
N ASP A 11 33.02 8.74 15.45
CA ASP A 11 31.78 8.75 14.72
C ASP A 11 32.13 9.12 13.27
N THR A 12 32.70 8.13 12.58
CA THR A 12 33.03 8.24 11.17
C THR A 12 31.68 8.22 10.46
N PRO A 13 31.28 9.29 9.74
CA PRO A 13 30.04 9.28 9.00
C PRO A 13 30.06 8.06 8.07
N ALA A 14 29.07 7.17 8.23
CA ALA A 14 28.96 5.90 7.52
C ALA A 14 29.29 6.10 6.04
N ARG A 15 30.47 5.62 5.62
CA ARG A 15 30.92 5.71 4.22
C ARG A 15 29.93 4.92 3.38
N ARG A 16 29.27 5.62 2.45
CA ARG A 16 28.41 5.05 1.40
C ARG A 16 29.19 4.03 0.58
N HIS A 17 29.09 2.76 0.94
CA HIS A 17 29.58 1.68 0.10
C HIS A 17 28.54 1.47 -1.01
N ARG A 18 28.94 1.62 -2.28
CA ARG A 18 28.11 1.18 -3.41
C ARG A 18 27.83 -0.31 -3.17
N PRO A 19 26.55 -0.74 -3.08
CA PRO A 19 26.27 -2.13 -2.82
C PRO A 19 26.81 -3.00 -3.97
N PRO A 20 27.21 -4.25 -3.68
CA PRO A 20 27.59 -5.22 -4.70
C PRO A 20 26.55 -5.29 -5.82
N THR A 21 26.98 -5.60 -7.05
CA THR A 21 26.06 -5.75 -8.19
C THR A 21 24.97 -6.80 -7.94
N GLY A 22 25.29 -7.87 -7.21
CA GLY A 22 24.29 -8.87 -6.80
C GLY A 22 23.16 -8.31 -5.95
N ASP A 23 23.47 -7.39 -5.04
CA ASP A 23 22.46 -6.74 -4.18
C ASP A 23 21.58 -5.78 -4.99
N LEU A 24 22.17 -5.08 -5.98
CA LEU A 24 21.43 -4.22 -6.89
C LEU A 24 20.45 -5.03 -7.74
N VAL A 25 20.89 -6.15 -8.33
CA VAL A 25 20.01 -7.04 -9.10
C VAL A 25 18.92 -7.62 -8.19
N GLY A 26 19.27 -8.04 -6.98
CA GLY A 26 18.31 -8.52 -5.99
C GLY A 26 17.24 -7.46 -5.68
N ASN A 27 17.62 -6.20 -5.54
CA ASN A 27 16.67 -5.11 -5.31
C ASN A 27 15.79 -4.81 -6.53
N VAL A 28 16.31 -4.92 -7.75
CA VAL A 28 15.49 -4.82 -8.98
C VAL A 28 14.44 -5.93 -9.01
N VAL A 29 14.81 -7.18 -8.71
CA VAL A 29 13.85 -8.30 -8.67
C VAL A 29 12.80 -8.07 -7.60
N ARG A 30 13.19 -7.68 -6.38
CA ARG A 30 12.26 -7.35 -5.30
C ARG A 30 11.34 -6.19 -5.67
N GLY A 31 11.88 -5.17 -6.33
CA GLY A 31 11.10 -4.06 -6.90
C GLY A 31 10.08 -4.55 -7.91
N GLY A 32 10.46 -5.45 -8.80
CA GLY A 32 9.55 -6.08 -9.75
C GLY A 32 8.40 -6.82 -9.07
N LEU A 33 8.69 -7.61 -8.03
CA LEU A 33 7.67 -8.30 -7.23
C LEU A 33 6.71 -7.32 -6.53
N ILE A 34 7.23 -6.21 -6.01
CA ILE A 34 6.42 -5.12 -5.45
C ILE A 34 5.54 -4.50 -6.54
N GLY A 35 6.09 -4.28 -7.75
CA GLY A 35 5.35 -3.80 -8.91
C GLY A 35 4.16 -4.69 -9.28
N VAL A 36 4.36 -6.02 -9.34
CA VAL A 36 3.24 -6.97 -9.56
C VAL A 36 2.17 -6.81 -8.49
N ALA A 37 2.57 -6.85 -7.22
CA ALA A 37 1.64 -6.74 -6.11
C ALA A 37 0.84 -5.43 -6.15
N GLU A 38 1.48 -4.31 -6.50
CA GLU A 38 0.82 -3.03 -6.55
C GLU A 38 -0.19 -2.91 -7.69
N THR A 39 0.00 -3.65 -8.79
CA THR A 39 -1.01 -3.71 -9.86
C THR A 39 -2.26 -4.51 -9.50
N ILE A 40 -2.21 -5.36 -8.46
CA ILE A 40 -3.33 -6.25 -8.12
C ILE A 40 -4.12 -5.67 -6.94
N PRO A 41 -5.39 -5.26 -7.14
CA PRO A 41 -6.22 -4.74 -6.06
C PRO A 41 -6.36 -5.71 -4.89
N GLY A 42 -6.00 -5.26 -3.70
CA GLY A 42 -6.11 -6.04 -2.47
C GLY A 42 -4.85 -6.78 -2.04
N VAL A 43 -3.78 -6.74 -2.85
CA VAL A 43 -2.43 -7.12 -2.43
C VAL A 43 -1.63 -5.84 -2.17
N SER A 44 -0.89 -5.79 -1.06
CA SER A 44 -0.05 -4.63 -0.69
C SER A 44 1.41 -4.87 -1.06
N GLY A 45 2.03 -3.93 -1.77
CA GLY A 45 3.48 -3.94 -2.01
C GLY A 45 4.31 -3.96 -0.72
N GLY A 46 3.79 -3.41 0.38
CA GLY A 46 4.41 -3.46 1.70
C GLY A 46 4.59 -4.89 2.23
N THR A 47 3.62 -5.78 1.99
CA THR A 47 3.72 -7.18 2.39
C THR A 47 4.80 -7.91 1.58
N VAL A 48 4.92 -7.65 0.28
CA VAL A 48 5.99 -8.21 -0.55
C VAL A 48 7.36 -7.68 -0.11
N ALA A 49 7.47 -6.40 0.19
CA ALA A 49 8.69 -5.80 0.73
C ALA A 49 9.10 -6.45 2.06
N LEU A 50 8.13 -6.83 2.91
CA LEU A 50 8.40 -7.51 4.18
C LEU A 50 8.89 -8.94 3.95
N ILE A 51 8.18 -9.72 3.12
CA ILE A 51 8.54 -11.11 2.81
C ILE A 51 9.94 -11.18 2.16
N THR A 52 10.28 -10.18 1.36
CA THR A 52 11.60 -10.08 0.70
C THR A 52 12.69 -9.46 1.58
N GLY A 53 12.36 -9.03 2.81
CA GLY A 53 13.29 -8.53 3.82
C GLY A 53 13.79 -7.10 3.62
N ILE A 54 13.18 -6.32 2.71
CA ILE A 54 13.63 -4.93 2.41
C ILE A 54 12.72 -3.86 3.01
N TYR A 55 11.61 -4.24 3.63
CA TYR A 55 10.62 -3.31 4.20
C TYR A 55 11.22 -2.27 5.14
N GLY A 56 11.99 -2.69 6.15
CA GLY A 56 12.60 -1.74 7.11
C GLY A 56 13.53 -0.72 6.45
N ARG A 57 14.28 -1.15 5.43
CA ARG A 57 15.15 -0.25 4.65
C ARG A 57 14.37 0.72 3.78
N LEU A 58 13.26 0.26 3.15
CA LEU A 58 12.38 1.12 2.37
C LEU A 58 11.69 2.16 3.25
N ILE A 59 11.18 1.78 4.43
CA ILE A 59 10.60 2.70 5.40
C ILE A 59 11.64 3.71 5.90
N GLY A 60 12.86 3.27 6.21
CA GLY A 60 13.95 4.17 6.58
C GLY A 60 14.28 5.19 5.49
N ALA A 61 14.36 4.74 4.24
CA ALA A 61 14.61 5.61 3.09
C ALA A 61 13.45 6.60 2.84
N ALA A 62 12.20 6.15 2.97
CA ALA A 62 11.01 6.99 2.87
C ALA A 62 10.96 8.05 3.99
N LYS A 63 11.30 7.68 5.23
CA LYS A 63 11.40 8.62 6.36
C LYS A 63 12.40 9.74 6.07
N HIS A 64 13.60 9.40 5.60
CA HIS A 64 14.60 10.41 5.23
C HIS A 64 14.13 11.32 4.10
N LEU A 65 13.35 10.80 3.14
CA LEU A 65 12.77 11.60 2.07
C LEU A 65 11.72 12.59 2.63
N THR A 66 10.89 12.16 3.58
CA THR A 66 9.96 13.03 4.30
C THR A 66 10.68 14.09 5.14
N ASP A 67 11.80 13.73 5.78
CA ASP A 67 12.64 14.67 6.54
C ASP A 67 13.30 15.73 5.65
N VAL A 68 13.68 15.39 4.41
CA VAL A 68 14.14 16.37 3.40
C VAL A 68 13.05 17.41 3.13
N ALA A 69 11.82 16.96 2.88
CA ALA A 69 10.71 17.87 2.65
C ALA A 69 10.43 18.76 3.87
N LYS A 70 10.54 18.21 5.08
CA LYS A 70 10.45 18.98 6.32
C LYS A 70 11.53 20.06 6.40
N ALA A 71 12.77 19.69 6.15
CA ALA A 71 13.89 20.62 6.19
C ALA A 71 13.75 21.74 5.14
N LEU A 72 13.24 21.43 3.94
CA LEU A 72 12.92 22.45 2.93
C LEU A 72 11.87 23.46 3.43
N LEU A 73 10.80 22.97 4.05
CA LEU A 73 9.72 23.82 4.58
C LEU A 73 10.15 24.66 5.78
N THR A 74 10.99 24.11 6.67
CA THR A 74 11.47 24.81 7.86
C THR A 74 12.78 25.58 7.63
N ARG A 75 13.23 25.70 6.37
CA ARG A 75 14.55 26.28 5.99
C ARG A 75 15.75 25.67 6.74
N GLY A 76 15.65 24.39 7.11
CA GLY A 76 16.74 23.59 7.67
C GLY A 76 17.70 23.05 6.60
N ASP A 77 18.71 22.29 7.03
CA ASP A 77 19.70 21.69 6.12
C ASP A 77 19.14 20.45 5.41
N TRP A 78 18.30 20.68 4.39
CA TRP A 78 17.74 19.62 3.55
C TRP A 78 18.81 18.83 2.79
N ARG A 79 20.00 19.42 2.55
CA ARG A 79 21.10 18.71 1.88
C ARG A 79 21.69 17.64 2.80
N ALA A 80 21.74 17.90 4.11
CA ALA A 80 22.14 16.89 5.09
C ALA A 80 21.16 15.71 5.13
N GLU A 81 19.85 15.97 5.14
CA GLU A 81 18.84 14.90 5.12
C GLU A 81 18.85 14.12 3.80
N LEU A 82 19.03 14.81 2.67
CA LEU A 82 19.10 14.18 1.35
C LEU A 82 20.29 13.23 1.25
N ARG A 83 21.36 13.48 2.04
CA ARG A 83 22.51 12.61 2.10
C ARG A 83 22.26 11.30 2.86
N LYS A 84 21.23 11.24 3.72
CA LYS A 84 20.87 10.04 4.49
C LYS A 84 19.99 9.07 3.70
N VAL A 85 19.38 9.51 2.60
CA VAL A 85 18.54 8.68 1.74
C VAL A 85 19.38 7.60 1.05
N ASP A 86 18.96 6.32 1.18
CA ASP A 86 19.55 5.18 0.47
C ASP A 86 19.10 5.16 -1.00
N TRP A 87 19.73 6.01 -1.82
CA TRP A 87 19.43 6.14 -3.24
C TRP A 87 19.65 4.85 -4.04
N TRP A 88 20.63 4.02 -3.65
CA TRP A 88 20.89 2.77 -4.37
C TRP A 88 19.73 1.79 -4.19
N LEU A 89 19.19 1.67 -2.98
CA LEU A 89 17.98 0.90 -2.73
C LEU A 89 16.78 1.47 -3.49
N LEU A 90 16.48 2.76 -3.29
CA LEU A 90 15.27 3.38 -3.87
C LEU A 90 15.26 3.31 -5.40
N LEU A 91 16.40 3.60 -6.05
CA LEU A 91 16.49 3.56 -7.51
C LEU A 91 16.41 2.13 -8.04
N SER A 92 17.12 1.17 -7.43
CA SER A 92 17.06 -0.22 -7.90
C SER A 92 15.68 -0.86 -7.73
N VAL A 93 15.05 -0.67 -6.57
CA VAL A 93 13.67 -1.13 -6.32
C VAL A 93 12.69 -0.40 -7.24
N GLY A 94 12.80 0.93 -7.36
CA GLY A 94 11.93 1.74 -8.21
C GLY A 94 12.02 1.36 -9.69
N ILE A 95 13.23 1.11 -10.21
CA ILE A 95 13.43 0.61 -11.58
C ILE A 95 12.73 -0.73 -11.77
N GLY A 96 12.91 -1.66 -10.84
CA GLY A 96 12.24 -2.96 -10.89
C GLY A 96 10.71 -2.83 -10.91
N ALA A 97 10.16 -2.01 -10.01
CA ALA A 97 8.72 -1.79 -9.90
C ALA A 97 8.15 -1.17 -11.18
N VAL A 98 8.74 -0.08 -11.66
CA VAL A 98 8.29 0.61 -12.89
C VAL A 98 8.40 -0.31 -14.10
N LEU A 99 9.53 -1.03 -14.25
CA LEU A 99 9.72 -1.96 -15.36
C LEU A 99 8.60 -3.00 -15.41
N VAL A 100 8.31 -3.64 -14.28
CA VAL A 100 7.29 -4.69 -14.23
C VAL A 100 5.89 -4.12 -14.40
N VAL A 101 5.59 -2.97 -13.79
CA VAL A 101 4.30 -2.27 -13.98
C VAL A 101 4.08 -1.97 -15.46
N VAL A 102 5.07 -1.45 -16.18
CA VAL A 102 4.98 -1.20 -17.63
C VAL A 102 4.75 -2.49 -18.42
N LEU A 103 5.40 -3.60 -18.04
CA LEU A 103 5.25 -4.88 -18.74
C LEU A 103 3.88 -5.53 -18.51
N ILE A 104 3.31 -5.37 -17.32
CA ILE A 104 2.06 -6.04 -16.92
C ILE A 104 0.82 -5.16 -17.10
N ALA A 105 0.97 -3.84 -17.30
CA ALA A 105 -0.16 -2.92 -17.35
C ALA A 105 -1.21 -3.29 -18.41
N GLY A 106 -0.77 -3.55 -19.65
CA GLY A 106 -1.66 -4.01 -20.72
C GLY A 106 -2.34 -5.34 -20.39
N LEU A 107 -1.61 -6.30 -19.81
CA LEU A 107 -2.18 -7.59 -19.39
C LEU A 107 -3.27 -7.41 -18.31
N MET A 108 -3.01 -6.58 -17.30
CA MET A 108 -3.98 -6.31 -16.24
C MET A 108 -5.18 -5.54 -16.75
N ARG A 109 -4.99 -4.60 -17.70
CA ARG A 109 -6.08 -3.88 -18.35
C ARG A 109 -6.98 -4.86 -19.12
N SER A 110 -6.40 -5.66 -20.02
CA SER A 110 -7.13 -6.69 -20.76
C SER A 110 -7.85 -7.67 -19.84
N PHE A 111 -7.22 -8.11 -18.75
CA PHE A 111 -7.88 -8.99 -17.78
C PHE A 111 -9.13 -8.35 -17.15
N VAL A 112 -9.10 -7.05 -16.87
CA VAL A 112 -10.26 -6.36 -16.28
C VAL A 112 -11.37 -6.08 -17.30
N VAL A 113 -11.00 -5.68 -18.52
CA VAL A 113 -11.96 -5.33 -19.58
C VAL A 113 -12.55 -6.58 -20.23
N ASP A 114 -11.70 -7.53 -20.64
CA ASP A 114 -12.13 -8.71 -21.40
C ASP A 114 -12.74 -9.79 -20.49
N HIS A 115 -12.42 -9.76 -19.19
CA HIS A 115 -12.86 -10.75 -18.20
C HIS A 115 -13.40 -10.09 -16.93
N THR A 116 -14.27 -9.09 -17.07
CA THR A 116 -14.82 -8.27 -15.97
C THR A 116 -15.33 -9.09 -14.79
N VAL A 117 -16.23 -10.07 -15.02
CA VAL A 117 -16.79 -10.89 -13.94
C VAL A 117 -15.70 -11.67 -13.22
N ALA A 118 -14.72 -12.21 -13.95
CA ALA A 118 -13.62 -12.96 -13.37
C ALA A 118 -12.70 -12.07 -12.52
N ALA A 119 -12.29 -10.92 -13.07
CA ALA A 119 -11.42 -9.97 -12.38
C ALA A 119 -12.08 -9.42 -11.11
N TYR A 120 -13.32 -8.96 -11.21
CA TYR A 120 -14.04 -8.38 -10.07
C TYR A 120 -14.36 -9.43 -9.01
N SER A 121 -14.69 -10.68 -9.39
CA SER A 121 -14.85 -11.78 -8.43
C SER A 121 -13.57 -12.06 -7.65
N LEU A 122 -12.44 -12.15 -8.35
CA LEU A 122 -11.13 -12.37 -7.75
C LEU A 122 -10.77 -11.22 -6.80
N PHE A 123 -10.92 -9.97 -7.25
CA PHE A 123 -10.62 -8.77 -6.48
C PHE A 123 -11.54 -8.64 -5.26
N MET A 124 -12.83 -8.96 -5.40
CA MET A 124 -13.77 -8.98 -4.29
C MET A 124 -13.36 -9.99 -3.21
N GLY A 125 -12.91 -11.18 -3.61
CA GLY A 125 -12.37 -12.18 -2.70
C GLY A 125 -11.12 -11.71 -1.96
N MET A 126 -10.18 -11.09 -2.69
CA MET A 126 -8.96 -10.52 -2.10
C MET A 126 -9.29 -9.42 -1.08
N ILE A 127 -10.16 -8.48 -1.43
CA ILE A 127 -10.55 -7.39 -0.53
C ILE A 127 -11.36 -7.90 0.66
N ALA A 128 -12.26 -8.88 0.47
CA ALA A 128 -13.00 -9.50 1.57
C ALA A 128 -12.06 -10.12 2.62
N MET A 129 -10.98 -10.77 2.19
CA MET A 129 -9.95 -11.27 3.11
C MET A 129 -9.12 -10.13 3.72
N SER A 130 -8.79 -9.09 2.94
CA SER A 130 -8.05 -7.92 3.42
C SER A 130 -8.78 -7.11 4.49
N VAL A 131 -10.12 -7.16 4.56
CA VAL A 131 -10.92 -6.58 5.67
C VAL A 131 -10.46 -7.10 7.03
N LEU A 132 -9.97 -8.34 7.09
CA LEU A 132 -9.49 -8.92 8.35
C LEU A 132 -8.15 -8.33 8.78
N ILE A 133 -7.29 -7.90 7.84
CA ILE A 133 -5.91 -7.48 8.12
C ILE A 133 -5.85 -6.32 9.13
N PRO A 134 -6.60 -5.21 8.99
CA PRO A 134 -6.57 -4.14 10.00
C PRO A 134 -7.00 -4.62 11.39
N PHE A 135 -7.92 -5.58 11.51
CA PHE A 135 -8.30 -6.13 12.81
C PHE A 135 -7.18 -6.93 13.46
N LEU A 136 -6.30 -7.54 12.67
CA LEU A 136 -5.14 -8.29 13.15
C LEU A 136 -4.05 -7.38 13.74
N GLU A 137 -4.00 -6.12 13.30
CA GLU A 137 -3.06 -5.10 13.78
C GLU A 137 -3.54 -4.39 15.07
N ILE A 138 -4.80 -4.56 15.47
CA ILE A 138 -5.33 -3.96 16.70
C ILE A 138 -4.70 -4.64 17.91
N ALA A 139 -3.96 -3.87 18.72
CA ALA A 139 -3.31 -4.37 19.93
C ALA A 139 -4.28 -5.05 20.90
N HIS A 140 -3.88 -6.22 21.42
CA HIS A 140 -4.63 -6.97 22.42
C HIS A 140 -4.91 -6.09 23.65
N GLY A 141 -6.17 -5.99 24.06
CA GLY A 141 -6.59 -5.19 25.21
C GLY A 141 -6.97 -3.74 24.91
N SER A 142 -6.78 -3.24 23.68
CA SER A 142 -7.17 -1.87 23.29
C SER A 142 -8.69 -1.60 23.38
N LEU A 143 -9.52 -2.65 23.31
CA LEU A 143 -10.98 -2.59 23.41
C LEU A 143 -11.51 -3.19 24.73
N ARG A 144 -10.94 -2.79 25.87
CA ARG A 144 -11.26 -3.36 27.19
C ARG A 144 -12.66 -3.00 27.70
N SER A 145 -13.13 -1.77 27.47
CA SER A 145 -14.43 -1.28 27.95
C SER A 145 -15.55 -1.50 26.93
N ARG A 146 -16.78 -1.78 27.42
CA ARG A 146 -17.98 -1.90 26.58
C ARG A 146 -18.21 -0.66 25.72
N THR A 147 -17.95 0.54 26.25
CA THR A 147 -18.08 1.80 25.51
C THR A 147 -17.11 1.88 24.34
N MET A 148 -15.87 1.39 24.49
CA MET A 148 -14.87 1.39 23.42
C MET A 148 -15.25 0.42 22.31
N LYS A 149 -15.81 -0.75 22.65
CA LYS A 149 -16.34 -1.72 21.67
C LYS A 149 -17.49 -1.12 20.86
N ILE A 150 -18.43 -0.43 21.53
CA ILE A 150 -19.56 0.22 20.85
C ILE A 150 -19.06 1.33 19.92
N ARG A 151 -18.11 2.17 20.37
CA ARG A 151 -17.49 3.21 19.53
C ARG A 151 -16.78 2.62 18.31
N ALA A 152 -16.01 1.55 18.51
CA ALA A 152 -15.35 0.84 17.42
C ALA A 152 -16.37 0.28 16.41
N ALA A 153 -17.40 -0.42 16.89
CA ALA A 153 -18.47 -0.94 16.03
C ALA A 153 -19.19 0.18 15.26
N ALA A 154 -19.47 1.32 15.91
CA ALA A 154 -20.05 2.48 15.25
C ALA A 154 -19.14 3.04 14.15
N LEU A 155 -17.84 3.22 14.43
CA LEU A 155 -16.87 3.69 13.42
C LEU A 155 -16.75 2.73 12.24
N PHE A 156 -16.74 1.42 12.51
CA PHE A 156 -16.75 0.40 11.46
C PHE A 156 -17.98 0.51 10.57
N VAL A 157 -19.17 0.59 11.17
CA VAL A 157 -20.45 0.70 10.43
C VAL A 157 -20.51 2.02 9.66
N ILE A 158 -20.06 3.13 10.24
CA ILE A 158 -20.00 4.43 9.56
C ILE A 158 -19.04 4.36 8.38
N GLY A 159 -17.83 3.81 8.56
CA GLY A 159 -16.87 3.62 7.47
C GLY A 159 -17.44 2.75 6.35
N ALA A 160 -18.08 1.63 6.69
CA ALA A 160 -18.73 0.76 5.72
C ALA A 160 -19.88 1.47 5.00
N ALA A 161 -20.73 2.20 5.71
CA ALA A 161 -21.83 2.95 5.10
C ALA A 161 -21.31 4.05 4.17
N VAL A 162 -20.28 4.81 4.58
CA VAL A 162 -19.67 5.86 3.75
C VAL A 162 -19.03 5.28 2.50
N ALA A 163 -18.24 4.21 2.61
CA ALA A 163 -17.66 3.58 1.43
C ALA A 163 -18.75 2.98 0.53
N PHE A 164 -19.76 2.33 1.10
CA PHE A 164 -20.87 1.76 0.34
C PHE A 164 -21.66 2.84 -0.41
N THR A 165 -21.95 3.98 0.22
CA THR A 165 -22.67 5.08 -0.44
C THR A 165 -21.84 5.70 -1.54
N ILE A 166 -20.57 6.03 -1.30
CA ILE A 166 -19.66 6.58 -2.30
C ILE A 166 -19.53 5.63 -3.51
N THR A 167 -19.36 4.33 -3.24
CA THR A 167 -19.19 3.31 -4.31
C THR A 167 -20.48 2.91 -5.01
N SER A 168 -21.64 3.32 -4.49
CA SER A 168 -22.94 3.12 -5.12
C SER A 168 -23.38 4.29 -6.00
N LEU A 169 -22.69 5.44 -5.91
CA LEU A 169 -22.94 6.55 -6.83
C LEU A 169 -22.51 6.14 -8.25
N PRO A 170 -23.27 6.53 -9.28
CA PRO A 170 -22.83 6.37 -10.67
C PRO A 170 -21.44 6.96 -10.84
N ARG A 171 -20.54 6.20 -11.47
CA ARG A 171 -19.20 6.71 -11.77
C ARG A 171 -19.32 7.73 -12.89
N ALA A 172 -18.55 8.81 -12.78
CA ALA A 172 -18.44 9.73 -13.89
C ALA A 172 -17.59 9.05 -14.98
N GLU A 173 -18.19 8.83 -16.14
CA GLU A 173 -17.49 8.36 -17.34
C GLU A 173 -16.57 9.49 -17.82
N PHE A 174 -15.26 9.25 -17.81
CA PHE A 174 -14.28 10.19 -18.31
C PHE A 174 -13.47 9.54 -19.44
N ASP A 175 -13.79 9.86 -20.70
CA ASP A 175 -12.91 9.56 -21.85
C ASP A 175 -11.49 10.11 -21.66
N SER A 176 -11.38 11.21 -20.92
CA SER A 176 -10.11 11.83 -20.54
C SER A 176 -10.30 12.47 -19.18
N PRO A 177 -9.89 11.81 -18.08
CA PRO A 177 -10.09 12.36 -16.75
C PRO A 177 -9.31 13.67 -16.62
N PRO A 178 -9.90 14.72 -16.03
CA PRO A 178 -9.23 15.98 -15.87
C PRO A 178 -7.95 15.78 -15.03
N LEU A 179 -6.81 16.27 -15.50
CA LEU A 179 -5.51 16.13 -14.84
C LEU A 179 -5.52 16.51 -13.33
N PRO A 180 -6.26 17.53 -12.88
CA PRO A 180 -6.41 17.79 -11.44
C PRO A 180 -7.04 16.63 -10.64
N LEU A 181 -7.99 15.90 -11.22
CA LEU A 181 -8.57 14.70 -10.59
C LEU A 181 -7.52 13.60 -10.47
N VAL A 182 -6.74 13.36 -11.54
CA VAL A 182 -5.63 12.38 -11.54
C VAL A 182 -4.62 12.72 -10.45
N PHE A 183 -4.23 14.00 -10.34
CA PHE A 183 -3.32 14.47 -9.30
C PHE A 183 -3.84 14.17 -7.89
N VAL A 184 -5.10 14.53 -7.60
CA VAL A 184 -5.71 14.33 -6.27
C VAL A 184 -5.90 12.85 -5.98
N ALA A 185 -6.33 12.06 -6.96
CA ALA A 185 -6.50 10.63 -6.82
C ALA A 185 -5.16 9.94 -6.54
N ALA A 186 -4.10 10.26 -7.28
CA ALA A 186 -2.76 9.73 -7.05
C ALA A 186 -2.23 10.14 -5.66
N ALA A 187 -2.48 11.38 -5.25
CA ALA A 187 -2.10 11.85 -3.92
C ALA A 187 -2.77 11.01 -2.82
N ILE A 188 -4.08 10.76 -2.90
CA ILE A 188 -4.81 9.95 -1.91
C ILE A 188 -4.42 8.47 -2.01
N ALA A 189 -4.28 7.91 -3.22
CA ALA A 189 -3.94 6.51 -3.45
C ALA A 189 -2.61 6.14 -2.77
N VAL A 190 -1.59 6.99 -2.89
CA VAL A 190 -0.29 6.76 -2.24
C VAL A 190 -0.37 6.86 -0.72
N CYS A 191 -1.28 7.67 -0.19
CA CYS A 191 -1.52 7.72 1.25
C CYS A 191 -2.19 6.43 1.76
N ALA A 192 -3.07 5.86 0.95
CA ALA A 192 -3.72 4.59 1.23
C ALA A 192 -2.70 3.44 1.32
N LEU A 193 -1.59 3.51 0.60
CA LEU A 193 -0.49 2.54 0.62
C LEU A 193 0.16 2.35 2.00
N VAL A 194 0.12 3.37 2.84
CA VAL A 194 0.75 3.36 4.18
C VAL A 194 -0.15 2.68 5.22
N LEU A 195 -1.46 2.52 4.94
CA LEU A 195 -2.38 1.81 5.82
C LEU A 195 -2.28 0.28 5.60
N PRO A 196 -2.10 -0.52 6.67
CA PRO A 196 -2.09 -1.97 6.57
C PRO A 196 -3.39 -2.49 5.94
N GLY A 197 -3.25 -3.33 4.89
CA GLY A 197 -4.39 -3.96 4.22
C GLY A 197 -5.14 -3.08 3.21
N VAL A 198 -4.68 -1.85 2.96
CA VAL A 198 -5.23 -0.98 1.91
C VAL A 198 -4.22 -0.87 0.77
N SER A 199 -4.65 -1.20 -0.45
CA SER A 199 -3.82 -1.15 -1.67
C SER A 199 -4.13 0.10 -2.49
N GLY A 200 -3.12 0.75 -3.07
CA GLY A 200 -3.30 1.96 -3.88
C GLY A 200 -4.12 1.67 -5.15
N SER A 201 -3.87 0.51 -5.80
CA SER A 201 -4.67 0.07 -6.95
C SER A 201 -6.14 -0.17 -6.62
N PHE A 202 -6.44 -0.64 -5.41
CA PHE A 202 -7.83 -0.77 -4.98
C PHE A 202 -8.53 0.60 -4.85
N PHE A 203 -7.84 1.58 -4.28
CA PHE A 203 -8.37 2.94 -4.23
C PHE A 203 -8.62 3.52 -5.62
N LEU A 204 -7.67 3.35 -6.56
CA LEU A 204 -7.86 3.76 -7.95
C LEU A 204 -9.04 3.04 -8.62
N LEU A 205 -9.28 1.77 -8.29
CA LEU A 205 -10.41 1.00 -8.82
C LEU A 205 -11.74 1.56 -8.32
N VAL A 206 -11.83 1.85 -7.02
CA VAL A 206 -13.02 2.47 -6.43
C VAL A 206 -13.30 3.85 -7.04
N MET A 207 -12.25 4.61 -7.33
CA MET A 207 -12.33 5.93 -7.98
C MET A 207 -12.60 5.85 -9.49
N GLY A 208 -12.63 4.66 -10.10
CA GLY A 208 -12.80 4.49 -11.55
C GLY A 208 -11.59 4.91 -12.38
N LEU A 209 -10.41 5.03 -11.78
CA LEU A 209 -9.17 5.47 -12.45
C LEU A 209 -8.18 4.32 -12.67
N TYR A 210 -8.48 3.11 -12.21
CA TYR A 210 -7.57 1.98 -12.28
C TYR A 210 -7.21 1.60 -13.72
N THR A 211 -8.21 1.30 -14.54
CA THR A 211 -8.01 0.91 -15.94
C THR A 211 -7.50 2.06 -16.79
N THR A 212 -7.94 3.30 -16.53
CA THR A 212 -7.37 4.51 -17.14
C THR A 212 -5.88 4.67 -16.81
N THR A 213 -5.48 4.41 -15.56
CA THR A 213 -4.07 4.47 -15.16
C THR A 213 -3.27 3.36 -15.86
N LEU A 214 -3.81 2.14 -15.95
CA LEU A 214 -3.16 1.05 -16.69
C LEU A 214 -3.03 1.35 -18.18
N ALA A 215 -4.07 1.92 -18.80
CA ALA A 215 -4.03 2.37 -20.19
C ALA A 215 -2.95 3.44 -20.40
N ALA A 216 -2.89 4.45 -19.53
CA ALA A 216 -1.86 5.49 -19.57
C ALA A 216 -0.44 4.92 -19.45
N VAL A 217 -0.24 3.88 -18.63
CA VAL A 217 1.04 3.18 -18.53
C VAL A 217 1.36 2.39 -19.81
N ASP A 218 0.42 1.62 -20.32
CA ASP A 218 0.58 0.76 -21.50
C ASP A 218 0.88 1.59 -22.76
N GLU A 219 0.13 2.68 -22.93
CA GLU A 219 0.23 3.61 -24.06
C GLU A 219 1.33 4.66 -23.88
N ARG A 220 1.97 4.71 -22.70
CA ARG A 220 3.01 5.68 -22.33
C ARG A 220 2.52 7.13 -22.44
N ASP A 221 1.32 7.42 -21.93
CA ASP A 221 0.77 8.77 -21.80
C ASP A 221 1.60 9.58 -20.79
N VAL A 222 2.66 10.20 -21.28
CA VAL A 222 3.60 10.98 -20.46
C VAL A 222 2.91 12.11 -19.69
N PRO A 223 2.01 12.93 -20.28
CA PRO A 223 1.25 13.92 -19.54
C PRO A 223 0.50 13.34 -18.33
N TYR A 224 -0.25 12.26 -18.51
CA TYR A 224 -0.98 11.60 -17.42
C TYR A 224 -0.01 11.11 -16.34
N LEU A 225 1.02 10.38 -16.74
CA LEU A 225 1.98 9.77 -15.82
C LEU A 225 2.78 10.79 -15.02
N VAL A 226 3.15 11.93 -15.62
CA VAL A 226 3.84 13.03 -14.93
C VAL A 226 2.92 13.65 -13.86
N VAL A 227 1.66 13.88 -14.18
CA VAL A 227 0.68 14.44 -13.23
C VAL A 227 0.38 13.45 -12.12
N PHE A 228 0.20 12.17 -12.46
CA PHE A 228 0.01 11.09 -11.50
C PHE A 228 1.22 11.00 -10.54
N ALA A 229 2.44 10.99 -11.08
CA ALA A 229 3.67 10.95 -10.28
C ALA A 229 3.83 12.19 -9.38
N ALA A 230 3.48 13.38 -9.89
CA ALA A 230 3.48 14.60 -9.09
C ALA A 230 2.47 14.52 -7.93
N GLY A 231 1.26 14.02 -8.21
CA GLY A 231 0.24 13.77 -7.20
C GLY A 231 0.71 12.78 -6.13
N ALA A 232 1.28 11.65 -6.56
CA ALA A 232 1.87 10.64 -5.69
C ALA A 232 2.95 11.21 -4.75
N VAL A 233 3.89 11.99 -5.28
CA VAL A 233 4.96 12.63 -4.49
C VAL A 233 4.38 13.63 -3.49
N VAL A 234 3.46 14.48 -3.93
CA VAL A 234 2.81 15.46 -3.05
C VAL A 234 1.99 14.77 -1.98
N GLY A 235 1.22 13.74 -2.32
CA GLY A 235 0.46 12.92 -1.37
C GLY A 235 1.36 12.31 -0.31
N LEU A 236 2.44 11.64 -0.72
CA LEU A 236 3.42 11.06 0.19
C LEU A 236 3.98 12.14 1.15
N VAL A 237 4.41 13.29 0.64
CA VAL A 237 4.98 14.34 1.51
C VAL A 237 3.94 14.98 2.44
N SER A 238 2.73 15.23 1.93
CA SER A 238 1.71 16.02 2.63
C SER A 238 0.99 15.22 3.72
N PHE A 239 0.71 13.95 3.43
CA PHE A 239 -0.19 13.13 4.24
C PHE A 239 0.53 12.17 5.17
N VAL A 240 1.83 11.92 4.97
CA VAL A 240 2.61 11.05 5.88
C VAL A 240 2.50 11.52 7.32
N ARG A 241 2.55 12.83 7.59
CA ARG A 241 2.46 13.34 8.98
C ARG A 241 1.09 13.15 9.60
N LEU A 242 0.02 13.43 8.84
CA LEU A 242 -1.34 13.25 9.34
C LEU A 242 -1.58 11.77 9.65
N LEU A 243 -1.10 10.90 8.77
CA LEU A 243 -1.26 9.47 8.90
C LEU A 243 -0.39 8.87 10.00
N GLU A 244 0.90 9.23 10.09
CA GLU A 244 1.79 8.86 11.19
C GLU A 244 1.17 9.29 12.52
N TRP A 245 0.75 10.56 12.64
CA TRP A 245 0.09 11.05 13.85
C TRP A 245 -1.19 10.27 14.18
N ALA A 246 -2.03 9.98 13.18
CA ALA A 246 -3.26 9.23 13.37
C ALA A 246 -3.00 7.76 13.76
N LEU A 247 -1.99 7.12 13.18
CA LEU A 247 -1.60 5.75 13.50
C LEU A 247 -0.92 5.66 14.88
N GLU A 248 -0.09 6.62 15.25
CA GLU A 248 0.57 6.66 16.57
C GLU A 248 -0.42 6.95 17.72
N ASN A 249 -1.36 7.88 17.52
CA ASN A 249 -2.25 8.36 18.59
C ASN A 249 -3.64 7.71 18.57
N HIS A 250 -4.09 7.25 17.40
CA HIS A 250 -5.44 6.74 17.18
C HIS A 250 -5.47 5.39 16.44
N HIS A 251 -4.41 4.57 16.60
CA HIS A 251 -4.23 3.28 15.91
C HIS A 251 -5.51 2.45 15.77
N THR A 252 -6.17 2.12 16.89
CA THR A 252 -7.39 1.31 16.89
C THR A 252 -8.52 1.96 16.10
N THR A 253 -8.72 3.27 16.23
CA THR A 253 -9.73 4.02 15.47
C THR A 253 -9.46 3.93 13.97
N VAL A 254 -8.19 4.14 13.56
CA VAL A 254 -7.79 4.09 12.15
C VAL A 254 -8.00 2.69 11.58
N MET A 255 -7.55 1.64 12.28
CA MET A 255 -7.70 0.25 11.82
C MET A 255 -9.16 -0.17 11.68
N VAL A 256 -10.01 0.15 12.67
CA VAL A 256 -11.43 -0.19 12.62
C VAL A 256 -12.18 0.58 11.53
N THR A 257 -11.83 1.85 11.33
CA THR A 257 -12.41 2.66 10.26
C THR A 257 -11.96 2.16 8.89
N ALA A 258 -10.68 1.83 8.72
CA ALA A 258 -10.15 1.24 7.49
C ALA A 258 -10.83 -0.10 7.15
N ALA A 259 -11.00 -0.99 8.12
CA ALA A 259 -11.73 -2.24 7.92
C ALA A 259 -13.19 -2.00 7.47
N GLY A 260 -13.85 -1.01 8.06
CA GLY A 260 -15.19 -0.59 7.65
C GLY A 260 -15.22 -0.10 6.20
N LEU A 261 -14.31 0.81 5.85
CA LEU A 261 -14.17 1.34 4.49
C LEU A 261 -13.89 0.24 3.47
N LEU A 262 -13.00 -0.71 3.77
CA LEU A 262 -12.72 -1.87 2.93
C LEU A 262 -13.97 -2.74 2.73
N LEU A 263 -14.73 -3.00 3.80
CA LEU A 263 -15.96 -3.79 3.70
C LEU A 263 -17.00 -3.08 2.82
N GLY A 264 -17.24 -1.80 3.07
CA GLY A 264 -18.23 -1.02 2.31
C GLY A 264 -17.88 -0.89 0.83
N SER A 265 -16.58 -0.79 0.51
CA SER A 265 -16.10 -0.67 -0.86
C SER A 265 -16.10 -1.99 -1.64
N THR A 266 -16.36 -3.15 -1.01
CA THR A 266 -16.63 -4.40 -1.74
C THR A 266 -17.82 -4.28 -2.71
N ARG A 267 -18.75 -3.35 -2.46
CA ARG A 267 -19.84 -3.01 -3.38
C ARG A 267 -19.35 -2.52 -4.76
N ALA A 268 -18.20 -1.84 -4.83
CA ALA A 268 -17.60 -1.48 -6.12
C ALA A 268 -17.06 -2.69 -6.89
N LEU A 269 -16.81 -3.81 -6.20
CA LEU A 269 -16.25 -5.04 -6.76
C LEU A 269 -17.32 -6.10 -7.07
N TRP A 270 -18.60 -5.72 -7.05
CA TRP A 270 -19.65 -6.65 -7.41
C TRP A 270 -19.39 -7.22 -8.82
N PRO A 271 -19.37 -8.55 -9.03
CA PRO A 271 -18.88 -9.10 -10.30
C PRO A 271 -19.73 -8.75 -11.51
N TRP A 272 -21.04 -8.63 -11.32
CA TRP A 272 -22.00 -8.36 -12.40
C TRP A 272 -22.35 -6.87 -12.44
N GLN A 273 -21.70 -6.13 -13.32
CA GLN A 273 -21.93 -4.70 -13.52
C GLN A 273 -22.23 -4.41 -14.98
N GLU A 274 -23.00 -3.35 -15.21
CA GLU A 274 -23.16 -2.77 -16.54
C GLU A 274 -21.84 -2.12 -16.96
N THR A 275 -21.42 -2.41 -18.19
CA THR A 275 -20.19 -1.86 -18.77
C THR A 275 -20.54 -0.73 -19.74
N ASP A 276 -19.65 0.26 -19.85
CA ASP A 276 -19.73 1.28 -20.88
C ASP A 276 -19.29 0.75 -22.26
N ALA A 277 -19.15 1.66 -23.23
CA ALA A 277 -18.80 1.32 -24.62
C ALA A 277 -17.39 0.73 -24.74
N GLU A 278 -16.51 1.05 -23.79
CA GLU A 278 -15.13 0.60 -23.69
C GLU A 278 -14.99 -0.71 -22.91
N GLY A 279 -16.08 -1.23 -22.33
CA GLY A 279 -16.10 -2.47 -21.54
C GLY A 279 -15.77 -2.27 -20.06
N GLU A 280 -15.78 -1.02 -19.58
CA GLU A 280 -15.46 -0.65 -18.21
C GLU A 280 -16.71 -0.61 -17.32
N PRO A 281 -16.67 -1.12 -16.08
CA PRO A 281 -17.83 -1.07 -15.18
C PRO A 281 -18.25 0.35 -14.75
N ASN A 282 -19.48 0.73 -15.08
CA ASN A 282 -20.03 2.07 -14.78
C ASN A 282 -20.61 2.21 -13.34
N GLY A 283 -20.56 1.14 -12.54
CA GLY A 283 -21.03 1.10 -11.15
C GLY A 283 -22.49 0.68 -10.96
N ARG A 284 -23.27 0.52 -12.04
CA ARG A 284 -24.63 -0.03 -12.00
C ARG A 284 -24.56 -1.55 -11.85
N VAL A 285 -25.14 -2.05 -10.77
CA VAL A 285 -25.12 -3.49 -10.46
C VAL A 285 -26.22 -4.23 -11.18
N LEU A 286 -25.86 -5.38 -11.72
CA LEU A 286 -26.73 -6.34 -12.36
C LEU A 286 -27.03 -7.51 -11.41
N PRO A 287 -28.15 -8.22 -11.62
CA PRO A 287 -28.41 -9.48 -10.93
C PRO A 287 -27.33 -10.52 -11.26
N VAL A 288 -27.23 -11.55 -10.41
CA VAL A 288 -26.29 -12.66 -10.58
C VAL A 288 -26.52 -13.35 -11.92
N GLY A 289 -25.47 -13.47 -12.73
CA GLY A 289 -25.47 -14.18 -14.00
C GLY A 289 -25.25 -15.69 -13.86
N ASP A 290 -25.37 -16.41 -14.99
CA ASP A 290 -25.22 -17.86 -15.06
C ASP A 290 -23.78 -18.36 -14.76
N ASP A 291 -22.80 -17.45 -14.84
CA ASP A 291 -21.39 -17.66 -14.54
C ASP A 291 -21.05 -17.57 -13.04
N TRP A 292 -22.07 -17.55 -12.17
CA TRP A 292 -21.91 -17.57 -10.71
C TRP A 292 -20.99 -18.67 -10.15
N PRO A 293 -20.90 -19.90 -10.72
CA PRO A 293 -19.98 -20.90 -10.19
C PRO A 293 -18.51 -20.51 -10.40
N MET A 294 -18.20 -19.91 -11.55
CA MET A 294 -16.87 -19.38 -11.85
C MET A 294 -16.55 -18.20 -10.94
N ALA A 295 -17.51 -17.26 -10.81
CA ALA A 295 -17.38 -16.10 -9.93
C ALA A 295 -17.10 -16.53 -8.48
N LEU A 296 -17.84 -17.51 -7.96
CA LEU A 296 -17.62 -18.05 -6.62
C LEU A 296 -16.24 -18.72 -6.49
N GLY A 297 -15.81 -19.50 -7.49
CA GLY A 297 -14.48 -20.12 -7.52
C GLY A 297 -13.36 -19.09 -7.47
N LEU A 298 -13.46 -18.01 -8.25
CA LEU A 298 -12.48 -16.92 -8.27
C LEU A 298 -12.52 -16.07 -7.00
N PHE A 299 -13.69 -15.84 -6.43
CA PHE A 299 -13.82 -15.20 -5.12
C PHE A 299 -13.07 -16.01 -4.05
N VAL A 300 -13.29 -17.32 -3.98
CA VAL A 300 -12.59 -18.20 -3.05
C VAL A 300 -11.08 -18.20 -3.32
N LEU A 301 -10.67 -18.22 -4.58
CA LEU A 301 -9.26 -18.09 -4.95
C LEU A 301 -8.66 -16.79 -4.41
N GLY A 302 -9.35 -15.66 -4.57
CA GLY A 302 -8.92 -14.36 -4.06
C GLY A 302 -8.75 -14.36 -2.53
N VAL A 303 -9.73 -14.94 -1.82
CA VAL A 303 -9.64 -15.12 -0.36
C VAL A 303 -8.42 -15.94 0.02
N VAL A 304 -8.17 -17.06 -0.68
CA VAL A 304 -7.02 -17.94 -0.42
C VAL A 304 -5.70 -17.22 -0.70
N VAL A 305 -5.58 -16.49 -1.80
CA VAL A 305 -4.35 -15.76 -2.17
C VAL A 305 -3.96 -14.78 -1.06
N VAL A 306 -4.87 -13.89 -0.67
CA VAL A 306 -4.58 -12.92 0.41
C VAL A 306 -4.42 -13.62 1.75
N GLY A 307 -5.19 -14.68 2.02
CA GLY A 307 -5.08 -15.45 3.26
C GLY A 307 -3.72 -16.11 3.43
N VAL A 308 -3.17 -16.69 2.36
CA VAL A 308 -1.80 -17.25 2.34
C VAL A 308 -0.78 -16.14 2.56
N VAL A 309 -0.90 -15.01 1.87
CA VAL A 309 0.00 -13.86 2.02
C VAL A 309 0.00 -13.34 3.47
N ALA A 310 -1.17 -13.16 4.07
CA ALA A 310 -1.33 -12.72 5.45
C ALA A 310 -0.80 -13.76 6.46
N PHE A 311 -1.01 -15.05 6.20
CA PHE A 311 -0.47 -16.13 7.03
C PHE A 311 1.07 -16.16 7.00
N VAL A 312 1.65 -16.05 5.81
CA VAL A 312 3.11 -15.99 5.63
C VAL A 312 3.64 -14.76 6.37
N GLN A 313 3.08 -13.58 6.14
CA GLN A 313 3.44 -12.34 6.82
C GLN A 313 3.49 -12.51 8.34
N ARG A 314 2.44 -13.10 8.95
CA ARG A 314 2.39 -13.35 10.39
C ARG A 314 3.48 -14.30 10.89
N ARG A 315 3.78 -15.35 10.13
CA ARG A 315 4.83 -16.31 10.49
C ARG A 315 6.22 -15.67 10.50
N TRP A 316 6.49 -14.79 9.53
CA TRP A 316 7.75 -14.05 9.46
C TRP A 316 7.88 -13.03 10.60
N TYR A 317 6.83 -12.25 10.89
CA TYR A 317 6.82 -11.34 12.05
C TYR A 317 7.08 -12.07 13.37
N ALA A 318 6.42 -13.22 13.58
CA ALA A 318 6.61 -14.01 14.79
C ALA A 318 8.05 -14.54 14.92
N ALA A 319 8.67 -14.95 13.80
CA ALA A 319 10.05 -15.40 13.77
C ALA A 319 11.05 -14.27 14.08
N ASP A 320 10.84 -13.09 13.50
CA ASP A 320 11.71 -11.92 13.68
C ASP A 320 11.65 -11.36 15.11
N ALA A 321 10.43 -11.30 15.68
CA ALA A 321 10.22 -10.94 17.08
C ALA A 321 10.89 -11.93 18.05
N ALA A 322 10.81 -13.24 17.75
CA ALA A 322 11.47 -14.27 18.55
C ALA A 322 13.01 -14.16 18.48
N ALA A 323 13.57 -13.89 17.30
CA ALA A 323 15.01 -13.70 17.12
C ALA A 323 15.51 -12.48 17.90
N THR A 324 14.82 -11.34 17.79
CA THR A 324 15.17 -10.11 18.52
C THR A 324 15.10 -10.30 20.04
N ALA A 325 14.10 -11.04 20.53
CA ALA A 325 13.97 -11.34 21.96
C ALA A 325 15.11 -12.25 22.47
N LEU A 326 15.55 -13.21 21.67
CA LEU A 326 16.69 -14.06 22.00
C LEU A 326 18.00 -13.27 22.05
N GLU A 327 18.22 -12.37 21.09
CA GLU A 327 19.41 -11.53 21.02
C GLU A 327 19.48 -10.57 22.22
N LYS A 328 18.38 -9.89 22.53
CA LYS A 328 18.27 -9.05 23.73
C LYS A 328 18.48 -9.82 25.03
N ARG A 329 18.01 -11.08 25.10
CA ARG A 329 18.25 -11.95 26.25
C ARG A 329 19.72 -12.36 26.37
N ARG A 330 20.39 -12.60 25.24
CA ARG A 330 21.82 -12.91 25.19
C ARG A 330 22.67 -11.72 25.63
N GLU A 331 22.36 -10.52 25.18
CA GLU A 331 23.03 -9.28 25.61
C GLU A 331 22.88 -9.02 27.12
N LEU A 332 21.73 -9.36 27.70
CA LEU A 332 21.52 -9.26 29.15
C LEU A 332 22.38 -10.27 29.92
N LEU A 333 22.49 -11.51 29.42
CA LEU A 333 23.32 -12.56 30.03
C LEU A 333 24.83 -12.30 29.87
N GLU A 334 25.25 -11.56 28.85
CA GLU A 334 26.66 -11.17 28.65
C GLU A 334 27.06 -9.92 29.45
N ARG A 335 26.10 -9.22 30.07
CA ARG A 335 26.34 -8.04 30.94
C ARG A 335 26.37 -8.36 32.45
N ASP A 336 25.95 -9.56 32.84
CA ASP A 336 25.99 -10.09 34.22
C ASP A 336 27.23 -10.98 34.44
#